data_AF-A0A9D6KQD1-F1
#
_entry.id   AF-A0A9D6KQD1-F1
#
_cell.length_a   1.000
_cell.length_b   1.000
_cell.length_c   1.000
_cell.angle_alpha   90.00
_cell.angle_beta   90.00
_cell.angle_gamma   90.00
#
_symmetry.space_group_name_H-M   'P 1'
#
loop_
_entity.id
_entity.type
_entity.pdbx_description
1 polymer ?
#
loop_
_entity_poly.entity_id
_entity_poly.type
_entity_poly.pdbx_seq_one_letter_code
_entity_poly.pdbx_strand_id
1 'polypeptide(L)' 'MPRYQVLRRVDAFVDFIAEVEAGNPAEAAAKANHDETKFNWKEAGTSYFDARLFVTLDAEGNEIVGTQQGDF' A
#
# COMPACT_ATOMS: atom_id res chain seq x y z
N MET A 1 4.84 1.11 -17.87
CA MET A 1 3.85 1.78 -17.00
C MET A 1 4.59 2.39 -15.83
N PRO A 2 4.10 3.48 -15.21
CA PRO A 2 4.71 4.00 -13.99
C PRO A 2 4.61 3.00 -12.85
N ARG A 3 5.52 3.12 -11.89
CA ARG A 3 5.57 2.33 -10.65
C ARG A 3 5.23 3.22 -9.48
N TYR A 4 4.46 2.68 -8.56
CA TYR A 4 4.03 3.36 -7.35
C TYR A 4 4.40 2.52 -6.14
N GLN A 5 4.85 3.16 -5.07
CA GLN A 5 5.04 2.47 -3.80
C GLN A 5 3.69 2.34 -3.11
N VAL A 6 3.31 1.12 -2.76
CA VAL A 6 2.11 0.85 -1.98
C VAL A 6 2.54 0.36 -0.61
N LEU A 7 1.98 1.00 0.41
CA LEU A 7 2.03 0.55 1.79
C LEU A 7 0.88 -0.43 2.04
N ARG A 8 1.18 -1.54 2.70
CA ARG A 8 0.23 -2.53 3.21
C ARG A 8 0.40 -2.63 4.72
N ARG A 9 -0.70 -2.34 5.42
CA ARG A 9 -0.84 -2.50 6.87
C ARG A 9 -1.67 -3.73 7.17
N VAL A 10 -1.08 -4.74 7.79
CA VAL A 10 -1.74 -6.00 8.18
C VAL A 10 -1.36 -6.39 9.62
N ASP A 11 -2.24 -7.12 10.30
CA ASP A 11 -2.01 -7.62 11.66
C ASP A 11 -1.80 -6.54 12.74
N ALA A 12 -2.47 -5.39 12.62
CA ALA A 12 -2.51 -4.26 13.57
C ALA A 12 -1.17 -3.57 13.92
N PHE A 13 -0.04 -4.07 13.40
CA PHE A 13 1.29 -3.61 13.83
C PHE A 13 2.35 -3.54 12.74
N VAL A 14 2.17 -4.16 11.56
CA VAL A 14 3.26 -4.32 10.58
C VAL A 14 2.96 -3.62 9.26
N ASP A 15 3.90 -2.75 8.88
CA ASP A 15 3.90 -2.01 7.63
C ASP A 15 4.80 -2.72 6.61
N PHE A 16 4.27 -2.97 5.42
CA PHE A 16 5.00 -3.53 4.29
C PHE A 16 4.92 -2.60 3.08
N ILE A 17 6.00 -2.50 2.30
CA ILE A 17 6.01 -1.72 1.06
C ILE A 17 6.33 -2.62 -0.13
N ALA A 18 5.64 -2.40 -1.25
CA ALA A 18 5.95 -3.00 -2.54
C ALA A 18 5.84 -1.97 -3.67
N GLU A 19 6.57 -2.20 -4.77
CA GLU A 19 6.38 -1.47 -6.02
C GLU A 19 5.28 -2.11 -6.86
N VAL A 20 4.32 -1.31 -7.31
CA VAL A 20 3.17 -1.75 -8.11
C VAL A 20 3.11 -0.98 -9.41
N GLU A 21 3.01 -1.69 -10.54
CA GLU A 21 2.82 -1.10 -11.87
C GLU A 21 1.33 -0.82 -12.14
N ALA A 22 1.00 0.45 -12.38
CA ALA A 22 -0.37 0.91 -12.61
C ALA A 22 -0.40 2.16 -13.50
N GLY A 23 -1.58 2.57 -13.97
CA GLY A 23 -1.75 3.81 -14.72
C GLY A 23 -1.85 5.05 -13.83
N ASN A 24 -2.22 4.88 -12.57
CA ASN A 24 -2.31 5.96 -11.57
C ASN A 24 -2.16 5.40 -10.13
N PRO A 25 -1.95 6.27 -9.11
CA PRO A 25 -1.82 5.86 -7.71
C PRO A 25 -3.01 5.06 -7.17
N ALA A 26 -4.25 5.49 -7.43
CA ALA A 26 -5.44 4.81 -6.91
C ALA A 26 -5.56 3.38 -7.47
N GLU A 27 -5.23 3.19 -8.74
CA GLU A 27 -5.18 1.88 -9.39
C GLU A 27 -4.09 0.99 -8.77
N ALA A 28 -2.94 1.55 -8.36
CA ALA A 28 -1.88 0.79 -7.70
C ALA A 28 -2.35 0.21 -6.36
N ALA A 29 -2.97 1.04 -5.50
CA ALA A 29 -3.54 0.58 -4.23
C ALA A 29 -4.68 -0.45 -4.45
N ALA A 30 -5.55 -0.22 -5.44
CA ALA A 30 -6.63 -1.15 -5.77
C ALA A 30 -6.10 -2.52 -6.23
N LYS A 31 -5.06 -2.55 -7.07
CA LYS A 31 -4.39 -3.79 -7.50
C LYS A 31 -3.75 -4.52 -6.33
N ALA A 32 -3.08 -3.79 -5.44
CA ALA A 32 -2.45 -4.35 -4.25
C ALA A 32 -3.47 -5.00 -3.30
N ASN A 33 -4.62 -4.35 -3.10
CA ASN A 33 -5.71 -4.89 -2.30
C ASN A 33 -6.39 -6.10 -2.96
N HIS A 34 -6.55 -6.08 -4.29
CA HIS A 34 -7.22 -7.14 -5.04
C HIS A 34 -6.46 -8.48 -5.01
N ASP A 35 -5.13 -8.44 -5.15
CA ASP A 35 -4.29 -9.64 -5.12
C ASP A 35 -2.91 -9.34 -4.52
N GLU A 36 -2.85 -9.37 -3.19
CA GLU A 36 -1.63 -9.07 -2.45
C GLU A 36 -0.48 -10.07 -2.69
N THR A 37 -0.79 -11.29 -3.15
CA THR A 37 0.22 -12.36 -3.33
C THR A 37 1.14 -12.15 -4.53
N LYS A 38 0.75 -11.23 -5.42
CA LYS A 38 1.51 -10.89 -6.64
C LYS A 38 2.69 -9.96 -6.40
N PHE A 39 2.83 -9.42 -5.18
CA PHE A 39 3.81 -8.38 -4.90
C PHE A 39 4.87 -8.85 -3.91
N ASN A 40 6.10 -8.40 -4.16
CA ASN A 40 7.22 -8.63 -3.26
C ASN A 40 7.22 -7.59 -2.15
N TRP A 41 6.43 -7.86 -1.12
CA TRP A 41 6.33 -7.03 0.08
C TRP A 41 7.63 -7.08 0.88
N LYS A 42 8.15 -5.90 1.23
CA LYS A 42 9.28 -5.73 2.14
C LYS A 42 8.79 -5.09 3.42
N GLU A 43 9.22 -5.62 4.56
CA GLU A 43 8.96 -4.99 5.85
C GLU A 43 9.56 -3.58 5.85
N ALA A 44 8.71 -2.60 6.16
CA ALA A 44 9.09 -1.18 6.19
C ALA A 44 9.16 -0.64 7.62
N GLY A 45 8.47 -1.29 8.56
CA GLY A 45 8.53 -0.97 9.98
C GLY A 45 7.33 -1.53 10.73
N THR A 46 7.22 -1.13 11.99
CA THR A 46 6.07 -1.43 12.83
C THR A 46 5.38 -0.15 13.27
N SER A 47 4.06 -0.10 13.11
CA SER A 47 3.22 1.04 13.47
C SER A 47 1.87 0.52 13.95
N TYR A 48 1.29 1.16 14.95
CA TYR A 48 -0.02 0.76 15.46
C TYR A 48 -1.13 1.25 14.52
N PHE A 49 -2.05 0.37 14.14
CA PHE A 49 -3.25 0.71 13.37
C PHE A 49 -4.41 -0.22 13.72
N ASP A 50 -5.63 0.32 13.64
CA ASP A 50 -6.84 -0.41 14.04
C ASP A 50 -7.48 -1.21 12.89
N ALA A 51 -7.02 -1.02 11.64
CA ALA A 51 -7.61 -1.63 10.46
C ALA A 51 -6.58 -1.95 9.36
N ARG A 52 -6.91 -2.95 8.53
CA ARG A 52 -6.10 -3.30 7.35
C ARG A 52 -6.22 -2.18 6.30
N LEU A 53 -5.08 -1.72 5.79
CA LEU A 53 -5.04 -0.61 4.83
C LEU A 53 -4.01 -0.87 3.73
N PHE A 54 -4.39 -0.55 2.50
CA PHE A 54 -3.49 -0.38 1.37
C PHE A 54 -3.56 1.07 0.89
N VAL A 55 -2.42 1.72 0.76
CA VAL A 55 -2.36 3.13 0.38
C VAL A 55 -1.11 3.41 -0.43
N THR A 56 -1.20 4.28 -1.43
CA THR A 56 -0.03 4.64 -2.24
C THR A 56 0.77 5.74 -1.54
N LEU A 57 2.08 5.69 -1.65
CA LEU A 57 3.00 6.69 -1.10
C LEU A 57 3.49 7.66 -2.18
N ASP A 58 3.74 8.92 -1.80
CA ASP A 58 4.43 9.90 -2.63
C ASP A 58 5.97 9.66 -2.65
N ALA A 59 6.72 10.54 -3.32
CA ALA A 59 8.17 10.39 -3.45
C ALA A 59 8.92 10.57 -2.13
N GLU A 60 8.29 11.24 -1.16
CA GLU A 60 8.79 11.50 0.18
C GLU A 60 8.36 10.40 1.18
N GLY A 61 7.52 9.45 0.75
CA GLY A 61 7.01 8.35 1.57
C GLY A 61 5.75 8.68 2.36
N ASN A 62 5.07 9.80 2.09
CA ASN A 62 3.80 10.15 2.72
C ASN A 62 2.62 9.49 1.98
N GLU A 63 1.57 9.19 2.72
CA GLU A 63 0.34 8.62 2.15
C GLU A 63 -0.38 9.60 1.21
N ILE A 64 -0.72 9.14 0.00
CA ILE A 64 -1.53 9.89 -0.95
C ILE A 64 -3.01 9.73 -0.58
N VAL A 65 -3.62 10.81 -0.11
CA VAL A 65 -5.04 10.89 0.24
C VAL A 65 -5.92 10.55 -0.97
N GLY A 66 -6.94 9.73 -0.74
CA GLY A 66 -7.88 9.25 -1.77
C GLY A 66 -7.45 7.97 -2.46
N THR A 67 -6.29 7.40 -2.13
CA THR A 67 -5.83 6.11 -2.66
C THR A 67 -6.07 4.93 -1.70
N GLN A 68 -6.59 5.20 -0.51
CA GLN A 68 -6.82 4.19 0.52
C GLN A 68 -7.78 3.09 0.03
N GLN A 69 -7.44 1.84 0.30
CA GLN A 69 -8.23 0.63 0.05
C GLN A 69 -8.16 -0.28 1.27
N GLY A 70 -9.24 -0.98 1.60
CA GLY A 70 -9.31 -1.86 2.77
C GLY A 70 -10.65 -1.76 3.47
N ASP A 71 -10.75 -2.44 4.61
CA ASP A 71 -11.94 -2.44 5.45
C ASP A 71 -11.71 -1.43 6.59
N PHE A 72 -12.24 -0.22 6.45
CA PHE A 72 -12.11 0.89 7.41
C PHE A 72 -13.44 1.60 7.64
#